data_AF-A0A4Q3V1E7-F1
#
_entry.id   AF-A0A4Q3V1E7-F1
#
_cell.length_a   1.000
_cell.length_b   1.000
_cell.length_c   1.000
_cell.angle_alpha   90.00
_cell.angle_beta   90.00
_cell.angle_gamma   90.00
#
_symmetry.space_group_name_H-M   'P 1'
#
loop_
_entity.id
_entity.type
_entity.pdbx_description
1 polymer ?
#
loop_
_entity_poly.entity_id
_entity_poly.type
_entity_poly.pdbx_seq_one_letter_code
_entity_poly.pdbx_strand_id
1 'polypeptide(L)'
;PDGIAYVPPMIWKADRKQLSVWAMDITGRPNERTPLYHAPFYNVYENGSVCFGNVKIEIPIDCSLSAFTGSWEHYFFGSSFSHLIGGEVPIKGSLNDTWKRQVTAGRKFPLITMKKTGRNLAEVLL
;
A
#
# COMPACT_ATOMS: atom_id res chain seq x y z
N PRO A 1 -7.60 3.08 -13.20
CA PRO A 1 -7.17 4.18 -14.08
C PRO A 1 -5.68 4.34 -13.91
N ASP A 2 -4.93 4.33 -15.00
CA ASP A 2 -3.48 4.47 -14.93
C ASP A 2 -3.13 5.96 -14.94
N GLY A 3 -2.13 6.34 -14.15
CA GLY A 3 -1.68 7.73 -14.07
C GLY A 3 -1.02 8.08 -12.75
N ILE A 4 -0.68 9.35 -12.61
CA ILE A 4 0.01 9.89 -11.43
C ILE A 4 -1.03 10.40 -10.44
N ALA A 5 -0.94 9.96 -9.19
CA ALA A 5 -1.81 10.40 -8.10
C ALA A 5 -1.05 10.46 -6.77
N TYR A 6 -1.53 11.28 -5.85
CA TYR A 6 -1.06 11.26 -4.47
C TYR A 6 -1.61 10.01 -3.78
N VAL A 7 -0.70 9.26 -3.15
CA VAL A 7 -1.03 8.14 -2.26
C VAL A 7 -1.20 8.65 -0.82
N PRO A 8 -1.95 7.95 0.06
CA PRO A 8 -1.90 8.26 1.49
C PRO A 8 -0.48 8.03 2.04
N PRO A 9 -0.15 8.55 3.24
CA PRO A 9 1.01 8.07 3.98
C PRO A 9 0.96 6.55 4.12
N MET A 10 2.08 5.88 3.87
CA MET A 10 2.16 4.41 3.89
C MET A 10 3.31 3.91 4.77
N ILE A 11 3.14 2.72 5.31
CA ILE A 11 4.21 1.95 5.94
C ILE A 11 4.38 0.63 5.19
N TRP A 12 5.64 0.28 4.94
CA TRP A 12 6.04 -0.88 4.16
C TRP A 12 6.88 -1.80 5.05
N LYS A 13 6.49 -3.06 5.15
CA LYS A 13 7.27 -4.13 5.78
C LYS A 13 7.70 -5.09 4.68
N ALA A 14 8.99 -5.20 4.45
CA ALA A 14 9.50 -5.99 3.34
C ALA A 14 10.73 -6.80 3.73
N ASP A 15 10.85 -8.00 3.16
CA ASP A 15 12.12 -8.72 3.05
C ASP A 15 12.47 -8.87 1.56
N ARG A 16 13.31 -9.84 1.15
CA ARG A 16 13.67 -10.03 -0.27
C ARG A 16 12.63 -10.80 -1.09
N LYS A 17 11.59 -11.34 -0.45
CA LYS A 17 10.58 -12.23 -1.05
C LYS A 17 9.16 -11.69 -0.92
N GLN A 18 8.86 -11.01 0.18
CA GLN A 18 7.50 -10.56 0.48
C GLN A 18 7.46 -9.07 0.83
N LEU A 19 6.32 -8.47 0.51
CA LEU A 19 5.96 -7.11 0.87
C LEU A 19 4.60 -7.12 1.55
N SER A 20 4.49 -6.35 2.63
CA SER A 20 3.23 -5.95 3.24
C SER A 20 3.16 -4.43 3.33
N VAL A 21 1.98 -3.87 3.07
CA VAL A 21 1.75 -2.42 3.09
C VAL A 21 0.48 -2.07 3.86
N TRP A 22 0.54 -0.94 4.57
CA TRP A 22 -0.61 -0.33 5.24
C TRP A 22 -0.61 1.18 5.00
N ALA A 23 -1.78 1.80 5.15
CA ALA A 23 -1.93 3.25 5.12
C ALA A 23 -1.98 3.84 6.54
N MET A 24 -1.64 5.11 6.66
CA MET A 24 -1.71 5.89 7.90
C MET A 24 -2.38 7.24 7.64
N ASP A 25 -3.00 7.81 8.67
CA ASP A 25 -3.64 9.14 8.62
C ASP A 25 -2.73 10.28 9.11
N ILE A 26 -1.48 9.98 9.48
CA ILE A 26 -0.50 10.96 9.97
C ILE A 26 0.56 11.27 8.92
N THR A 27 1.03 12.53 8.93
CA THR A 27 2.23 12.95 8.22
C THR A 27 3.36 13.11 9.22
N GLY A 28 4.43 12.33 9.08
CA GLY A 28 5.59 12.36 9.98
C GLY A 28 6.03 10.97 10.43
N ARG A 29 6.92 10.92 11.42
CA ARG A 29 7.42 9.65 11.96
C ARG A 29 6.33 8.98 12.82
N PRO A 30 5.88 7.77 12.47
CA PRO A 30 4.92 7.05 13.29
C PRO A 30 5.56 6.57 14.60
N ASN A 31 4.71 6.27 15.58
CA ASN A 31 5.10 5.59 16.81
C ASN A 31 4.39 4.23 16.90
N GLU A 32 4.76 3.43 17.88
CA GLU A 32 4.22 2.07 18.09
C GLU A 32 2.69 2.01 18.15
N ARG A 33 2.05 3.06 18.68
CA ARG A 33 0.59 3.15 18.83
C ARG A 33 -0.11 3.75 17.61
N THR A 34 0.62 4.13 16.56
CA THR A 34 0.03 4.70 15.34
C THR A 34 -0.97 3.71 14.73
N PRO A 35 -2.26 4.09 14.60
CA PRO A 35 -3.26 3.23 13.99
C PRO A 35 -2.97 2.98 12.52
N LEU A 36 -3.23 1.76 12.08
CA LEU A 36 -3.09 1.36 10.68
C LEU A 36 -4.44 1.26 9.98
N TYR A 37 -4.41 1.58 8.70
CA TYR A 37 -5.54 1.52 7.80
C TYR A 37 -5.24 0.56 6.66
N HIS A 38 -6.28 -0.02 6.06
CA HIS A 38 -6.12 -0.86 4.89
C HIS A 38 -5.53 -0.02 3.75
N ALA A 39 -4.48 -0.52 3.10
CA ALA A 39 -3.89 0.17 1.97
C ALA A 39 -4.90 0.20 0.81
N PRO A 40 -5.15 1.37 0.18
CA PRO A 40 -6.21 1.53 -0.79
C PRO A 40 -5.81 1.01 -2.19
N PHE A 41 -5.35 -0.23 -2.30
CA PHE A 41 -4.93 -0.84 -3.55
C PHE A 41 -5.60 -2.20 -3.74
N TYR A 42 -5.78 -2.60 -4.98
CA TYR A 42 -6.52 -3.82 -5.31
C TYR A 42 -5.76 -5.10 -4.92
N ASN A 43 -4.43 -5.06 -5.02
CA ASN A 43 -3.54 -6.21 -4.83
C ASN A 43 -3.09 -6.41 -3.36
N VAL A 44 -3.81 -5.84 -2.38
CA VAL A 44 -3.44 -5.94 -0.96
C VAL A 44 -4.50 -6.75 -0.21
N TYR A 45 -4.06 -7.80 0.47
CA TYR A 45 -4.90 -8.62 1.34
C TYR A 45 -5.27 -7.86 2.62
N GLU A 46 -6.30 -8.33 3.34
CA GLU A 46 -6.77 -7.71 4.60
C GLU A 46 -5.66 -7.57 5.65
N ASN A 47 -4.77 -8.57 5.73
CA ASN A 47 -3.62 -8.57 6.64
C ASN A 47 -2.46 -7.65 6.19
N GLY A 48 -2.59 -6.97 5.05
CA GLY A 48 -1.59 -6.07 4.47
C GLY A 48 -0.60 -6.74 3.51
N SER A 49 -0.57 -8.06 3.35
CA SER A 49 0.34 -8.69 2.37
C SER A 49 -0.03 -8.30 0.95
N VAL A 50 0.97 -8.17 0.07
CA VAL A 50 0.77 -7.81 -1.34
C VAL A 50 0.76 -9.07 -2.20
N CYS A 51 -0.22 -9.17 -3.10
CA CYS A 51 -0.26 -10.18 -4.14
C CYS A 51 0.44 -9.67 -5.40
N PHE A 52 1.53 -10.31 -5.78
CA PHE A 52 2.21 -10.04 -7.05
C PHE A 52 1.80 -11.01 -8.17
N GLY A 53 0.83 -11.89 -7.93
CA GLY A 53 0.43 -12.93 -8.87
C GLY A 53 1.62 -13.82 -9.24
N ASN A 54 1.91 -13.93 -10.54
CA ASN A 54 2.99 -14.75 -11.08
C ASN A 54 4.31 -13.98 -11.28
N VAL A 55 4.39 -12.72 -10.83
CA VAL A 55 5.63 -11.94 -10.95
C VAL A 55 6.71 -12.56 -10.08
N LYS A 56 7.86 -12.88 -10.69
CA LYS A 56 9.03 -13.36 -9.98
C LYS A 56 9.75 -12.16 -9.36
N ILE A 57 9.70 -12.07 -8.03
CA ILE A 57 10.44 -11.05 -7.28
C ILE A 57 11.91 -11.46 -7.20
N GLU A 58 12.79 -10.61 -7.73
CA GLU A 58 14.22 -10.82 -7.77
C GLU A 58 14.94 -9.60 -7.21
N ILE A 59 15.23 -9.65 -5.91
CA ILE A 59 16.01 -8.60 -5.22
C ILE A 59 17.38 -9.18 -4.85
N PRO A 60 18.49 -8.65 -5.39
CA PRO A 60 19.83 -9.15 -5.11
C PRO A 60 20.16 -9.14 -3.62
N ILE A 61 20.96 -10.11 -3.17
CA ILE A 61 21.35 -10.22 -1.75
C ILE A 61 22.29 -9.08 -1.32
N ASP A 62 23.08 -8.59 -2.26
CA ASP A 62 24.15 -7.60 -2.12
C ASP A 62 23.72 -6.20 -2.60
N CYS A 63 22.41 -5.95 -2.72
CA CYS A 63 21.92 -4.62 -3.08
C CYS A 63 22.00 -3.63 -1.90
N SER A 64 22.18 -2.35 -2.22
CA SER A 64 22.08 -1.28 -1.24
C SER A 64 20.65 -1.13 -0.73
N LEU A 65 20.46 -0.47 0.41
CA LEU A 65 19.12 -0.16 0.92
C LEU A 65 18.28 0.64 -0.09
N SER A 66 18.89 1.59 -0.81
CA SER A 66 18.19 2.38 -1.83
C SER A 66 17.75 1.53 -3.03
N ALA A 67 18.57 0.58 -3.46
CA ALA A 67 18.21 -0.36 -4.51
C ALA A 67 17.10 -1.31 -4.02
N PHE A 68 17.20 -1.80 -2.79
CA PHE A 68 16.18 -2.63 -2.15
C PHE A 68 14.81 -1.93 -2.12
N THR A 69 14.75 -0.68 -1.64
CA THR A 69 13.49 0.09 -1.58
C THR A 69 12.98 0.42 -2.97
N GLY A 70 13.86 0.82 -3.89
CA GLY A 70 13.49 1.13 -5.28
C GLY A 70 12.94 -0.08 -6.04
N SER A 71 13.49 -1.29 -5.80
CA SER A 71 12.94 -2.53 -6.35
C SER A 71 11.52 -2.78 -5.86
N TRP A 72 11.24 -2.58 -4.58
CA TRP A 72 9.89 -2.75 -4.04
C TRP A 72 8.90 -1.73 -4.57
N GLU A 73 9.30 -0.45 -4.69
CA GLU A 73 8.48 0.58 -5.32
C GLU A 73 8.16 0.22 -6.78
N HIS A 74 9.17 -0.24 -7.52
CA HIS A 74 9.00 -0.69 -8.90
C HIS A 74 8.03 -1.87 -9.02
N TYR A 75 8.22 -2.92 -8.22
CA TYR A 75 7.34 -4.09 -8.25
C TYR A 75 5.91 -3.74 -7.83
N PHE A 76 5.73 -2.89 -6.83
CA PHE A 76 4.41 -2.54 -6.32
C PHE A 76 3.64 -1.66 -7.31
N PHE A 77 4.20 -0.51 -7.70
CA PHE A 77 3.51 0.45 -8.56
C PHE A 77 3.53 0.07 -10.04
N GLY A 78 4.45 -0.78 -10.46
CA GLY A 78 4.48 -1.37 -11.80
C GLY A 78 3.55 -2.57 -11.98
N SER A 79 2.92 -3.07 -10.90
CA SER A 79 1.99 -4.20 -10.99
C SER A 79 0.60 -3.78 -11.46
N SER A 80 -0.04 -4.64 -12.28
CA SER A 80 -1.43 -4.45 -12.65
C SER A 80 -2.36 -4.77 -11.47
N PHE A 81 -3.11 -3.75 -11.04
CA PHE A 81 -4.11 -3.84 -9.96
C PHE A 81 -5.42 -4.47 -10.47
N SER A 82 -5.41 -5.78 -10.73
CA SER A 82 -6.46 -6.45 -11.52
C SER A 82 -7.78 -6.71 -10.78
N HIS A 83 -7.71 -7.12 -9.51
CA HIS A 83 -8.89 -7.56 -8.74
C HIS A 83 -8.80 -7.13 -7.28
N LEU A 84 -9.93 -6.78 -6.66
CA LEU A 84 -10.00 -6.64 -5.20
C LEU A 84 -9.79 -8.01 -4.57
N ILE A 85 -8.79 -8.11 -3.72
CA ILE A 85 -8.48 -9.34 -3.00
C ILE A 85 -9.25 -9.36 -1.68
N GLY A 86 -9.97 -10.46 -1.41
CA GLY A 86 -10.72 -10.63 -0.14
C GLY A 86 -12.11 -9.98 -0.10
N GLY A 87 -12.61 -9.42 -1.21
CA GLY A 87 -14.00 -8.97 -1.36
C GLY A 87 -14.36 -7.65 -0.64
N GLU A 88 -13.61 -7.25 0.39
CA GLU A 88 -13.82 -5.97 1.06
C GLU A 88 -13.11 -4.81 0.37
N VAL A 89 -13.83 -3.70 0.18
CA VAL A 89 -13.23 -2.46 -0.31
C VAL A 89 -12.44 -1.81 0.83
N PRO A 90 -11.15 -1.46 0.65
CA PRO A 90 -10.27 -0.94 1.73
C PRO A 90 -10.62 0.49 2.18
N ILE A 91 -11.58 1.13 1.50
CA ILE A 91 -12.09 2.46 1.80
C ILE A 91 -13.61 2.47 1.84
N LYS A 92 -14.19 3.53 2.42
CA LYS A 92 -15.60 3.87 2.31
C LYS A 92 -15.90 4.37 0.88
N GLY A 93 -16.88 3.75 0.22
CA GLY A 93 -17.27 4.09 -1.16
C GLY A 93 -16.49 3.31 -2.21
N SER A 94 -16.42 3.86 -3.42
CA SER A 94 -15.79 3.20 -4.58
C SER A 94 -14.29 3.49 -4.67
N LEU A 95 -13.48 2.42 -4.63
CA LEU A 95 -12.02 2.54 -4.81
C LEU A 95 -11.67 3.04 -6.21
N ASN A 96 -12.37 2.55 -7.24
CA ASN A 96 -12.12 2.92 -8.63
C ASN A 96 -12.40 4.41 -8.86
N ASP A 97 -13.54 4.91 -8.37
CA ASP A 97 -13.91 6.32 -8.57
C ASP A 97 -13.02 7.26 -7.76
N THR A 98 -12.54 6.79 -6.60
CA THR A 98 -11.54 7.51 -5.82
C THR A 98 -10.26 7.66 -6.63
N TRP A 99 -9.68 6.57 -7.15
CA TRP A 99 -8.47 6.66 -7.96
C TRP A 99 -8.66 7.43 -9.26
N LYS A 100 -9.80 7.27 -9.96
CA LYS A 100 -10.13 8.06 -11.15
C LYS A 100 -10.06 9.55 -10.85
N ARG A 101 -10.70 9.98 -9.77
CA ARG A 101 -10.69 11.38 -9.32
C ARG A 101 -9.30 11.86 -8.92
N GLN A 102 -8.49 11.03 -8.26
CA GLN A 102 -7.14 11.45 -7.86
C GLN A 102 -6.22 11.63 -9.06
N VAL A 103 -6.29 10.72 -10.04
CA VAL A 103 -5.51 10.81 -11.28
C VAL A 103 -5.96 12.02 -12.12
N THR A 104 -7.27 12.28 -12.23
CA THR A 104 -7.77 13.37 -13.09
C THR A 104 -7.69 14.75 -12.45
N ALA A 105 -7.94 14.87 -11.15
CA ALA A 105 -8.00 16.15 -10.46
C ALA A 105 -6.68 16.53 -9.76
N GLY A 106 -5.70 15.62 -9.68
CA GLY A 106 -4.41 15.86 -9.03
C GLY A 106 -4.54 16.21 -7.54
N ARG A 107 -5.60 15.73 -6.88
CA ARG A 107 -5.86 16.04 -5.46
C ARG A 107 -5.14 15.06 -4.54
N LYS A 108 -5.02 15.43 -3.26
CA LYS A 108 -4.53 14.52 -2.22
C LYS A 108 -5.53 13.40 -1.99
N PHE A 109 -5.02 12.22 -1.62
CA PHE A 109 -5.83 11.09 -1.22
C PHE A 109 -6.76 11.46 -0.04
N PRO A 110 -8.05 11.07 -0.04
CA PRO A 110 -9.00 11.53 0.96
C PRO A 110 -8.92 10.62 2.19
N LEU A 111 -8.00 10.92 3.13
CA LEU A 111 -7.69 10.07 4.29
C LEU A 111 -8.94 9.65 5.11
N ILE A 112 -9.97 10.50 5.17
CA ILE A 112 -11.22 10.23 5.90
C ILE A 112 -12.00 9.02 5.36
N THR A 113 -11.72 8.59 4.12
CA THR A 113 -12.38 7.41 3.53
C THR A 113 -11.71 6.12 3.95
N MET A 114 -10.51 6.13 4.53
CA MET A 114 -9.78 4.92 4.87
C MET A 114 -10.50 4.11 5.96
N LYS A 115 -10.45 2.78 5.85
CA LYS A 115 -10.93 1.86 6.88
C LYS A 115 -9.78 1.42 7.78
N LYS A 116 -10.03 1.42 9.09
CA LYS A 116 -9.06 0.95 10.09
C LYS A 116 -8.92 -0.57 9.99
N THR A 117 -7.71 -1.08 10.16
CA THR A 117 -7.46 -2.54 10.26
C THR A 117 -7.73 -3.09 11.67
N GLY A 118 -7.93 -2.20 12.64
CA GLY A 118 -7.93 -2.55 14.07
C GLY A 118 -6.55 -2.77 14.67
N ARG A 119 -5.47 -2.63 13.87
CA ARG A 119 -4.07 -2.80 14.32
C ARG A 119 -3.33 -1.48 14.46
N ASN A 120 -2.25 -1.50 15.22
CA ASN A 120 -1.24 -0.44 15.32
C ASN A 120 0.11 -0.88 14.73
N LEU A 121 1.07 0.04 14.70
CA LEU A 121 2.39 -0.20 14.13
C LEU A 121 3.18 -1.31 14.86
N ALA A 122 3.17 -1.35 16.19
CA ALA A 122 3.89 -2.38 16.93
C ALA A 122 3.41 -3.80 16.59
N GLU A 123 2.11 -3.99 16.44
CA GLU A 123 1.50 -5.30 16.14
C GLU A 123 1.88 -5.87 14.76
N VAL A 124 2.37 -5.05 13.83
CA VAL A 124 2.80 -5.51 12.50
C VAL A 124 4.32 -5.59 12.36
N LEU A 125 5.08 -4.95 13.26
CA LEU A 125 6.53 -4.99 13.26
C LEU A 125 7.11 -6.20 14.00
N LEU A 126 6.38 -6.69 15.01
CA LEU A 126 6.75 -7.85 15.82
C LEU A 126 6.43 -9.19 15.13
#